data_AF-A0A7S2IEQ5-F1
#
_entry.id   AF-A0A7S2IEQ5-F1
#
_cell.length_a   1.000
_cell.length_b   1.000
_cell.length_c   1.000
_cell.angle_alpha   90.00
_cell.angle_beta   90.00
_cell.angle_gamma   90.00
#
_symmetry.space_group_name_H-M   'P 1'
#
loop_
_entity.id
_entity.type
_entity.pdbx_description
1 polymer ?
#
loop_
_entity_poly.entity_id
_entity_poly.type
_entity_poly.pdbx_seq_one_letter_code
_entity_poly.pdbx_strand_id
1 'polypeptide(L)'
;AGRGSGRTAKDHADGWEQWVFCADENMQCECPGMIRYGTRDHWSAVHPVLGEPAMCTAMAMGDPAPRLMGGRHCDCAVKRNSEAWFRLSPAVIPEASAPEPVVS
;
A
#
# COMPACT_ATOMS: atom_id res chain seq x y z
N ALA A 1 16.47 -3.51 -15.39
CA ALA A 1 15.10 -3.53 -15.96
C ALA A 1 14.15 -2.89 -14.96
N GLY A 2 14.04 -1.56 -14.99
CA GLY A 2 13.11 -0.82 -14.14
C GLY A 2 11.78 -0.66 -14.86
N ARG A 3 10.70 -1.21 -14.30
CA ARG A 3 9.34 -0.97 -14.81
C ARG A 3 8.72 0.18 -14.03
N GLY A 4 8.99 1.40 -14.47
CA GLY A 4 8.13 2.54 -14.15
C GLY A 4 6.88 2.43 -15.01
N SER A 5 5.77 1.99 -14.41
CA SER A 5 4.47 2.00 -15.10
C SER A 5 4.01 3.46 -15.24
N GLY A 6 4.07 4.00 -16.47
CA GLY A 6 3.58 5.33 -16.79
C GLY A 6 2.06 5.39 -16.66
N ARG A 7 1.57 6.23 -15.74
CA ARG A 7 0.14 6.40 -15.44
C ARG A 7 -0.52 7.35 -16.43
N THR A 8 -1.73 7.02 -16.88
CA THR A 8 -2.52 7.83 -17.84
C THR A 8 -3.45 8.80 -17.13
N ALA A 9 -3.92 9.84 -17.84
CA ALA A 9 -4.85 10.83 -17.30
C ALA A 9 -6.21 10.23 -16.87
N LYS A 10 -6.60 9.07 -17.45
CA LYS A 10 -7.79 8.33 -17.00
C LYS A 10 -7.57 7.70 -15.62
N ASP A 11 -6.40 7.12 -15.37
CA ASP A 11 -6.05 6.56 -14.04
C ASP A 11 -6.08 7.62 -12.93
N HIS A 12 -5.83 8.90 -13.29
CA HIS A 12 -5.99 10.02 -12.37
C HIS A 12 -7.46 10.40 -12.12
N ALA A 13 -8.32 10.34 -13.14
CA ALA A 13 -9.75 10.67 -13.03
C ALA A 13 -10.56 9.56 -12.36
N ASP A 14 -10.23 8.31 -12.65
CA ASP A 14 -10.83 7.13 -12.03
C ASP A 14 -10.23 6.84 -10.65
N GLY A 15 -9.16 7.54 -10.25
CA GLY A 15 -8.39 7.35 -9.02
C GLY A 15 -7.49 6.11 -9.10
N TRP A 16 -6.17 6.30 -8.94
CA TRP A 16 -5.20 5.20 -8.95
C TRP A 16 -4.85 4.76 -7.52
N GLU A 17 -4.65 3.46 -7.33
CA GLU A 17 -4.31 2.86 -6.04
C GLU A 17 -2.92 3.31 -5.59
N GLN A 18 -2.82 3.85 -4.37
CA GLN A 18 -1.57 4.07 -3.66
C GLN A 18 -1.35 2.97 -2.66
N TRP A 19 -0.12 2.48 -2.59
CA TRP A 19 0.33 1.65 -1.49
C TRP A 19 0.82 2.54 -0.36
N VAL A 20 0.16 2.46 0.78
CA VAL A 20 0.51 3.22 1.99
C VAL A 20 0.87 2.25 3.10
N PHE A 21 1.85 2.60 3.92
CA PHE A 21 2.22 1.79 5.08
C PHE A 21 0.99 1.56 5.96
N CYS A 22 0.74 0.29 6.30
CA CYS A 22 -0.39 -0.09 7.13
C CYS A 22 0.06 -0.68 8.47
N ALA A 23 1.00 -1.61 8.44
CA ALA A 23 1.36 -2.39 9.62
C ALA A 23 2.77 -2.97 9.50
N ASP A 24 3.51 -3.01 10.61
CA ASP A 24 4.74 -3.80 10.73
C ASP A 24 4.44 -5.30 10.65
N GLU A 25 5.47 -6.11 10.41
CA GLU A 25 5.38 -7.55 10.48
C GLU A 25 4.81 -8.04 11.83
N ASN A 26 3.89 -8.99 11.77
CA ASN A 26 3.10 -9.55 12.87
C ASN A 26 2.01 -8.63 13.46
N MET A 27 1.78 -7.46 12.89
CA MET A 27 0.69 -6.57 13.29
C MET A 27 -0.55 -6.78 12.40
N GLN A 28 -1.70 -6.24 12.82
CA GLN A 28 -2.94 -6.28 12.05
C GLN A 28 -3.07 -5.06 11.13
N CYS A 29 -3.54 -5.27 9.91
CA CYS A 29 -3.84 -4.23 8.94
C CYS A 29 -5.31 -4.29 8.54
N GLU A 30 -6.05 -3.21 8.81
CA GLU A 30 -7.40 -3.02 8.28
C GLU A 30 -7.31 -2.21 6.99
N CYS A 31 -7.68 -2.82 5.86
CA CYS A 31 -7.54 -2.22 4.55
C CYS A 31 -8.81 -2.40 3.73
N PRO A 32 -9.38 -1.32 3.17
CA PRO A 32 -10.54 -1.41 2.27
C PRO A 32 -10.19 -1.95 0.88
N GLY A 33 -8.90 -1.98 0.52
CA GLY A 33 -8.39 -2.47 -0.76
C GLY A 33 -7.50 -3.70 -0.58
N MET A 34 -6.66 -3.96 -1.57
CA MET A 34 -5.64 -5.02 -1.49
C MET A 34 -4.62 -4.73 -0.39
N ILE A 35 -4.09 -5.78 0.21
CA ILE A 35 -2.97 -5.70 1.14
C ILE A 35 -1.78 -6.39 0.48
N ARG A 36 -0.60 -5.77 0.57
CA ARG A 36 0.65 -6.43 0.17
C ARG A 36 1.61 -6.55 1.35
N TYR A 37 2.25 -7.70 1.49
CA TYR A 37 3.32 -7.97 2.45
C TYR A 37 4.64 -8.09 1.72
N GLY A 38 5.71 -7.52 2.27
CA GLY A 38 6.99 -7.58 1.63
C GLY A 38 8.01 -6.58 2.16
N THR A 39 9.09 -6.43 1.42
CA THR A 39 10.15 -5.47 1.70
C THR A 39 10.87 -5.09 0.41
N ARG A 40 11.33 -3.83 0.32
CA ARG A 40 12.05 -3.30 -0.85
C ARG A 40 11.24 -3.51 -2.14
N ASP A 41 11.74 -4.31 -3.08
CA ASP A 41 11.13 -4.57 -4.38
C ASP A 41 10.37 -5.90 -4.44
N HIS A 42 10.19 -6.57 -3.30
CA HIS A 42 9.59 -7.89 -3.20
C HIS A 42 8.28 -7.83 -2.43
N TRP A 43 7.16 -8.10 -3.11
CA TRP A 43 5.81 -7.93 -2.57
C TRP A 43 4.90 -9.10 -2.97
N SER A 44 4.13 -9.60 -2.02
CA SER A 44 3.00 -10.54 -2.22
C SER A 44 1.72 -9.81 -1.87
N ALA A 45 0.74 -9.79 -2.77
CA ALA A 45 -0.54 -9.09 -2.56
C ALA A 45 -1.72 -10.04 -2.48
N VAL A 46 -2.69 -9.73 -1.61
CA VAL A 46 -3.93 -10.47 -1.40
C VAL A 46 -5.12 -9.53 -1.25
N HIS A 47 -6.31 -10.02 -1.56
CA HIS A 47 -7.55 -9.37 -1.15
C HIS A 47 -7.87 -9.81 0.29
N PRO A 48 -7.98 -8.88 1.25
CA PRO A 48 -8.43 -9.23 2.59
C PRO A 48 -9.88 -9.71 2.56
N VAL A 49 -10.25 -10.48 3.59
CA VAL A 49 -11.66 -10.80 3.84
C VAL A 49 -12.37 -9.50 4.22
N LEU A 50 -13.49 -9.20 3.57
CA LEU A 50 -14.23 -7.96 3.80
C LEU A 50 -14.70 -7.87 5.26
N GLY A 51 -14.31 -6.78 5.93
CA GLY A 51 -14.70 -6.49 7.30
C GLY A 51 -13.83 -7.14 8.38
N GLU A 52 -12.76 -7.86 8.00
CA GLU A 52 -11.81 -8.43 8.96
C GLU A 52 -10.39 -7.89 8.76
N PRO A 53 -9.67 -7.54 9.84
CA PRO A 53 -8.28 -7.13 9.73
C PRO A 53 -7.41 -8.31 9.31
N ALA A 54 -6.50 -8.08 8.35
CA ALA A 54 -5.55 -9.11 7.92
C ALA A 54 -4.30 -9.11 8.81
N MET A 55 -3.81 -10.30 9.14
CA MET A 55 -2.53 -10.47 9.83
C MET A 55 -1.36 -10.23 8.88
N CYS A 56 -0.51 -9.25 9.18
CA CYS A 56 0.66 -8.90 8.39
C CYS A 56 1.81 -9.91 8.58
N THR A 57 1.69 -11.08 7.96
CA THR A 57 2.68 -12.15 8.12
C THR A 57 2.94 -12.87 6.79
N ALA A 58 4.16 -13.42 6.66
CA ALA A 58 4.50 -14.34 5.57
C ALA A 58 3.56 -15.56 5.50
N MET A 59 3.02 -16.01 6.64
CA MET A 59 2.09 -17.14 6.66
C MET A 59 0.74 -16.79 6.03
N ALA A 60 0.23 -15.58 6.27
CA ALA A 60 -1.05 -15.14 5.75
C ALA A 60 -1.01 -14.79 4.25
N MET A 61 0.12 -14.27 3.75
CA MET A 61 0.22 -13.70 2.39
C MET A 61 1.27 -14.37 1.49
N GLY A 62 2.15 -15.20 2.06
CA GLY A 62 3.34 -15.74 1.40
C GLY A 62 4.55 -14.80 1.52
N ASP A 63 5.76 -15.37 1.66
CA ASP A 63 7.02 -14.59 1.72
C ASP A 63 7.61 -14.35 0.31
N PRO A 64 7.58 -13.12 -0.22
CA PRO A 64 8.17 -12.79 -1.53
C PRO A 64 9.69 -12.64 -1.49
N ALA A 65 10.31 -12.59 -0.30
CA ALA A 65 11.74 -12.35 -0.13
C ALA A 65 12.36 -13.21 1.00
N PRO A 66 12.32 -14.55 0.89
CA PRO A 66 12.79 -15.44 1.95
C PRO A 66 14.28 -15.29 2.29
N ARG A 67 15.07 -14.68 1.41
CA ARG A 67 16.51 -14.42 1.61
C ARG A 67 16.82 -13.05 2.20
N LEU A 68 15.84 -12.15 2.29
CA LEU A 68 16.00 -10.86 2.95
C LEU A 68 15.60 -11.00 4.42
N MET A 69 16.26 -10.27 5.31
CA MET A 69 16.01 -10.27 6.75
C MET A 69 15.59 -8.86 7.17
N GLY A 70 14.52 -8.76 7.97
CA GLY A 70 14.00 -7.49 8.48
C GLY A 70 13.34 -6.60 7.43
N GLY A 71 12.76 -5.48 7.91
CA GLY A 71 12.12 -4.46 7.08
C GLY A 71 10.85 -4.93 6.35
N ARG A 72 10.25 -6.03 6.82
CA ARG A 72 8.99 -6.55 6.29
C ARG A 72 7.83 -5.78 6.91
N HIS A 73 6.90 -5.37 6.06
CA HIS A 73 5.68 -4.68 6.48
C HIS A 73 4.57 -4.95 5.49
N CYS A 74 3.37 -4.50 5.85
CA CYS A 74 2.23 -4.49 4.96
C CYS A 74 1.90 -3.08 4.51
N ASP A 75 1.55 -2.98 3.23
CA ASP A 75 0.94 -1.78 2.66
C ASP A 75 -0.50 -2.07 2.27
N CYS A 76 -1.33 -1.05 2.42
CA CYS A 76 -2.72 -1.04 1.98
C CYS A 76 -2.86 -0.27 0.67
N ALA A 77 -3.56 -0.85 -0.31
CA ALA A 77 -3.98 -0.17 -1.51
C ALA A 77 -5.16 0.75 -1.18
N VAL A 78 -4.94 2.05 -1.26
CA VAL A 78 -5.96 3.07 -1.06
C VAL A 78 -6.18 3.85 -2.34
N LYS A 79 -7.44 4.05 -2.71
CA LYS A 79 -7.80 4.86 -3.86
C LYS A 79 -7.59 6.34 -3.52
N ARG A 80 -6.78 7.04 -4.31
CA ARG A 80 -6.58 8.50 -4.17
C ARG A 80 -7.93 9.24 -4.20
N ASN A 81 -8.08 10.26 -3.34
CA ASN A 81 -9.29 11.08 -3.21
C ASN A 81 -10.55 10.33 -2.75
N SER A 82 -10.42 9.11 -2.20
CA SER A 82 -11.52 8.40 -1.55
C SER A 82 -11.67 8.80 -0.08
N GLU A 83 -12.78 8.43 0.55
CA GLU A 83 -12.96 8.64 2.00
C GLU A 83 -11.87 7.96 2.83
N ALA A 84 -11.40 6.78 2.40
CA ALA A 84 -10.27 6.08 3.03
C ALA A 84 -8.97 6.90 2.94
N TRP A 85 -8.71 7.55 1.80
CA TRP A 85 -7.55 8.43 1.62
C TRP A 85 -7.57 9.62 2.58
N PHE A 86 -8.73 10.27 2.74
CA PHE A 86 -8.85 11.43 3.64
C PHE A 86 -8.77 11.09 5.12
N ARG A 87 -8.93 9.80 5.49
CA ARG A 87 -8.74 9.31 6.86
C ARG A 87 -7.28 9.02 7.20
N LEU A 88 -6.39 8.94 6.21
CA LEU A 88 -4.97 8.69 6.47
C LEU A 88 -4.30 9.90 7.12
N SER A 89 -3.40 9.63 8.05
CA SER A 89 -2.50 10.66 8.56
C SER A 89 -1.58 11.12 7.42
N PRO A 90 -1.33 12.44 7.25
CA PRO A 90 -0.42 12.93 6.22
C PRO A 90 0.98 12.31 6.26
N ALA A 91 1.44 11.87 7.44
CA ALA A 91 2.74 11.23 7.63
C ALA A 91 2.89 9.86 6.93
N VAL A 92 1.79 9.16 6.64
CA VAL A 92 1.82 7.85 5.97
C VAL A 92 1.50 7.94 4.48
N ILE A 93 1.22 9.15 3.98
CA ILE A 93 1.00 9.41 2.57
C ILE A 93 2.37 9.50 1.88
N PRO A 94 2.65 8.68 0.84
CA PRO A 94 3.90 8.77 0.10
C PRO A 94 4.07 10.18 -0.50
N GLU A 95 5.26 10.75 -0.43
CA GLU A 95 5.52 12.11 -0.92
C GLU A 95 5.22 12.28 -2.42
N ALA A 96 5.53 11.24 -3.22
CA ALA A 96 5.13 11.15 -4.64
C ALA A 96 3.59 11.13 -4.87
N SER A 97 2.82 11.15 -3.79
CA SER A 97 1.37 11.16 -3.72
C SER A 97 0.78 12.34 -2.97
N ALA A 98 1.57 13.22 -2.37
CA ALA A 98 1.04 14.50 -1.96
C ALA A 98 0.69 15.30 -3.23
N PRO A 99 -0.44 16.03 -3.30
CA PRO A 99 -0.55 17.09 -4.30
C PRO A 99 0.64 18.03 -4.06
N GLU A 100 1.38 18.38 -5.11
CA GLU A 100 2.46 19.36 -4.97
C GLU A 100 1.87 20.60 -4.28
N PRO A 101 2.56 21.17 -3.28
CA PRO A 101 2.09 22.39 -2.66
C PRO A 101 1.91 23.41 -3.78
N VAL A 102 0.67 23.85 -4.00
CA VAL A 102 0.37 24.95 -4.90
C VAL A 102 0.97 26.20 -4.25
N VAL A 103 2.24 26.45 -4.50
CA VAL A 103 2.90 27.70 -4.15
C VAL A 103 2.31 28.74 -5.11
N SER A 104 1.49 29.64 -4.56
CA SER A 104 0.96 30.82 -5.26
C SER A 104 2.03 31.90 -5.38
#